data_AF-A0A814GAU7-F1
#
_entry.id   AF-A0A814GAU7-F1
#
_cell.length_a   1.000
_cell.length_b   1.000
_cell.length_c   1.000
_cell.angle_alpha   90.00
_cell.angle_beta   90.00
_cell.angle_gamma   90.00
#
_symmetry.space_group_name_H-M   'P 1'
#
loop_
_entity.id
_entity.type
_entity.pdbx_description
1 polymer ?
#
loop_
_entity_poly.entity_id
_entity_poly.type
_entity_poly.pdbx_seq_one_letter_code
_entity_poly.pdbx_strand_id
1 'polypeptide(L)'
;MYYQALFILYFSTIWYLKQLIKLNSWNAEAIDEGRLNSYKDLAKELHCLYELHYSVNGLSLHEYASQSISINIRHSAFITDINIDNEDLNDLKRLRNYNDIEIDFFHNITHVQNHRCYRALKRFKIINDQQSFHVTTINNYLLPIVCSFINDVINDEIVFVCLTTLCQILPWLKNNQLFISYFRQLTTNKRTLNLSQKQCVTKTTSAIIDAFHFQLDFNENKAETQQSDELSGRTMRKLLMIAFSHIQELDDFIHSDEVFKAVQEQLKYQKNTNDYLQQLNNL
;
A
#
# COMPACT_ATOMS: atom_id res chain seq x y z
N MET A 1 12.21 10.82 -2.05
CA MET A 1 11.11 11.37 -2.86
C MET A 1 11.18 10.97 -4.34
N TYR A 2 12.22 11.34 -5.11
CA TYR A 2 12.24 11.15 -6.57
C TYR A 2 12.03 9.69 -7.04
N TYR A 3 12.75 8.73 -6.45
CA TYR A 3 12.71 7.33 -6.90
C TYR A 3 11.43 6.56 -6.53
N GLN A 4 10.76 6.91 -5.43
CA GLN A 4 9.48 6.29 -5.05
C GLN A 4 8.34 6.82 -5.91
N ALA A 5 8.32 8.13 -6.17
CA ALA A 5 7.40 8.71 -7.12
C ALA A 5 7.62 8.06 -8.50
N LEU A 6 8.85 8.01 -9.02
CA LEU A 6 9.16 7.34 -10.29
C LEU A 6 8.77 5.85 -10.32
N PHE A 7 8.89 5.12 -9.21
CA PHE A 7 8.52 3.71 -9.14
C PHE A 7 6.99 3.51 -9.09
N ILE A 8 6.28 4.31 -8.30
CA ILE A 8 4.80 4.34 -8.26
C ILE A 8 4.26 4.79 -9.61
N LEU A 9 4.84 5.85 -10.20
CA LEU A 9 4.55 6.33 -11.55
C LEU A 9 4.75 5.20 -12.57
N TYR A 10 5.95 4.62 -12.69
CA TYR A 10 6.26 3.62 -13.70
C TYR A 10 5.35 2.38 -13.64
N PHE A 11 5.09 1.86 -12.43
CA PHE A 11 4.18 0.72 -12.29
C PHE A 11 2.73 1.09 -12.53
N SER A 12 2.27 2.27 -12.08
CA SER A 12 0.92 2.74 -12.35
C SER A 12 0.69 3.02 -13.84
N THR A 13 1.67 3.58 -14.57
CA THR A 13 1.59 3.82 -16.01
C THR A 13 1.64 2.52 -16.83
N ILE A 14 2.48 1.54 -16.47
CA ILE A 14 2.53 0.24 -17.16
C ILE A 14 1.29 -0.61 -16.86
N TRP A 15 0.84 -0.61 -15.61
CA TRP A 15 -0.40 -1.26 -15.22
C TRP A 15 -1.58 -0.62 -15.95
N TYR A 16 -1.61 0.71 -16.04
CA TYR A 16 -2.60 1.47 -16.79
C TYR A 16 -2.61 1.14 -18.28
N LEU A 17 -1.44 1.12 -18.94
CA LEU A 17 -1.34 0.72 -20.36
C LEU A 17 -1.83 -0.70 -20.60
N LYS A 18 -1.54 -1.63 -19.68
CA LYS A 18 -2.05 -3.02 -19.75
C LYS A 18 -3.57 -3.08 -19.59
N GLN A 19 -4.15 -2.32 -18.65
CA GLN A 19 -5.59 -2.28 -18.48
C GLN A 19 -6.27 -1.65 -19.69
N LEU A 20 -5.73 -0.54 -20.21
CA LEU A 20 -6.29 0.17 -21.35
C LEU A 20 -6.25 -0.66 -22.64
N ILE A 21 -5.19 -1.44 -22.86
CA ILE A 21 -5.12 -2.42 -23.97
C ILE A 21 -6.16 -3.53 -23.77
N LYS A 22 -6.33 -4.05 -22.55
CA LYS A 22 -7.32 -5.08 -22.24
C LYS A 22 -8.76 -4.54 -22.42
N LEU A 23 -9.03 -3.32 -21.99
CA LEU A 23 -10.30 -2.60 -22.10
C LEU A 23 -10.67 -2.24 -23.54
N ASN A 24 -9.72 -1.76 -24.35
CA ASN A 24 -9.94 -1.48 -25.77
C ASN A 24 -10.16 -2.76 -26.62
N SER A 25 -9.94 -3.94 -26.03
CA SER A 25 -10.31 -5.22 -26.64
C SER A 25 -11.73 -5.69 -26.25
N TRP A 26 -12.48 -4.90 -25.47
CA TRP A 26 -13.85 -5.23 -25.06
C TRP A 26 -14.88 -4.80 -26.09
N ASN A 27 -15.92 -5.61 -26.26
CA ASN A 27 -17.02 -5.34 -27.18
C ASN A 27 -17.85 -4.14 -26.70
N ALA A 28 -18.00 -3.14 -27.57
CA ALA A 28 -18.72 -1.90 -27.30
C ALA A 28 -20.22 -2.08 -26.97
N GLU A 29 -20.79 -3.25 -27.25
CA GLU A 29 -22.21 -3.55 -27.07
C GLU A 29 -22.63 -3.77 -25.59
N ALA A 30 -21.68 -3.92 -24.66
CA ALA A 30 -21.96 -4.25 -23.25
C ALA A 30 -21.96 -3.03 -22.29
N ILE A 31 -21.71 -1.82 -22.79
CA ILE A 31 -21.50 -0.62 -21.94
C ILE A 31 -22.53 0.45 -22.29
N ASP A 32 -23.36 0.83 -21.31
CA ASP A 32 -24.34 1.93 -21.46
C ASP A 32 -23.66 3.27 -21.81
N GLU A 33 -24.35 4.12 -22.56
CA GLU A 33 -23.81 5.34 -23.17
C GLU A 33 -23.28 6.34 -22.13
N GLY A 34 -23.94 6.45 -20.97
CA GLY A 34 -23.47 7.29 -19.85
C GLY A 34 -22.16 6.80 -19.25
N ARG A 35 -21.97 5.48 -19.16
CA ARG A 35 -20.74 4.85 -18.68
C ARG A 35 -19.61 5.02 -19.70
N LEU A 36 -19.93 4.86 -20.98
CA LEU A 36 -18.97 5.06 -22.07
C LEU A 36 -18.47 6.51 -22.13
N ASN A 37 -19.33 7.49 -21.88
CA ASN A 37 -18.94 8.91 -21.85
C ASN A 37 -18.05 9.23 -20.65
N SER A 38 -18.38 8.71 -19.46
CA SER A 38 -17.53 8.83 -18.26
C SER A 38 -16.15 8.20 -18.47
N TYR A 39 -16.07 7.07 -19.18
CA TYR A 39 -14.79 6.47 -19.57
C TYR A 39 -14.01 7.33 -20.57
N LYS A 40 -14.67 7.85 -21.62
CA LYS A 40 -14.02 8.74 -22.59
C LYS A 40 -13.42 9.97 -21.93
N ASP A 41 -14.10 10.54 -20.95
CA ASP A 41 -13.60 11.71 -20.22
C ASP A 41 -12.42 11.35 -19.31
N LEU A 42 -12.49 10.20 -18.63
CA LEU A 42 -11.36 9.67 -17.86
C LEU A 42 -10.14 9.37 -18.74
N ALA A 43 -10.34 8.76 -19.91
CA ALA A 43 -9.27 8.47 -20.88
C ALA A 43 -8.63 9.75 -21.44
N LYS A 44 -9.41 10.82 -21.64
CA LYS A 44 -8.89 12.15 -22.01
C LYS A 44 -8.04 12.75 -20.89
N GLU A 45 -8.51 12.72 -19.64
CA GLU A 45 -7.74 13.22 -18.50
C GLU A 45 -6.40 12.49 -18.36
N LEU A 46 -6.40 11.17 -18.56
CA LEU A 46 -5.19 10.34 -18.56
C LEU A 46 -4.25 10.63 -19.72
N HIS A 47 -4.80 10.85 -20.93
CA HIS A 47 -4.00 11.27 -22.07
C HIS A 47 -3.36 12.64 -21.80
N CYS A 48 -4.12 13.59 -21.24
CA CYS A 48 -3.57 14.88 -20.82
C CYS A 48 -2.45 14.73 -19.79
N LEU A 49 -2.59 13.85 -18.79
CA LEU A 49 -1.51 13.57 -17.84
C LEU A 49 -0.27 12.95 -18.51
N TYR A 50 -0.46 12.05 -19.46
CA TYR A 50 0.66 11.47 -20.22
C TYR A 50 1.39 12.52 -21.06
N GLU A 51 0.65 13.39 -21.75
CA GLU A 51 1.23 14.51 -22.51
C GLU A 51 1.94 15.52 -21.60
N LEU A 52 1.37 15.81 -20.42
CA LEU A 52 2.01 16.63 -19.38
C LEU A 52 3.28 15.99 -18.79
N HIS A 53 3.36 14.66 -18.75
CA HIS A 53 4.57 13.94 -18.36
C HIS A 53 5.68 14.07 -19.41
N TYR A 54 5.30 14.06 -20.69
CA TYR A 54 6.22 14.16 -21.83
C TYR A 54 6.66 15.63 -22.08
N SER A 55 5.77 16.59 -21.81
CA SER A 55 6.09 18.01 -21.77
C SER A 55 6.73 18.36 -20.42
N VAL A 56 8.03 18.12 -20.29
CA VAL A 56 8.83 18.56 -19.15
C VAL A 56 8.45 20.01 -18.78
N ASN A 57 7.89 20.24 -17.57
CA ASN A 57 7.79 21.52 -16.81
C ASN A 57 6.41 22.03 -16.31
N GLY A 58 5.29 21.29 -16.41
CA GLY A 58 3.98 21.84 -15.98
C GLY A 58 3.61 21.65 -14.49
N LEU A 59 3.68 20.40 -14.01
CA LEU A 59 3.20 20.01 -12.67
C LEU A 59 4.38 19.63 -11.80
N SER A 60 4.33 19.97 -10.50
CA SER A 60 5.27 19.40 -9.55
C SER A 60 5.06 17.88 -9.49
N LEU A 61 6.14 17.11 -9.29
CA LEU A 61 6.09 15.64 -9.19
C LEU A 61 5.04 15.15 -8.17
N HIS A 62 4.80 15.96 -7.14
CA HIS A 62 3.78 15.74 -6.12
C HIS A 62 2.34 15.88 -6.67
N GLU A 63 2.06 16.95 -7.41
CA GLU A 63 0.74 17.16 -8.05
C GLU A 63 0.46 16.08 -9.08
N TYR A 64 1.47 15.67 -9.87
CA TYR A 64 1.33 14.57 -10.82
C TYR A 64 0.98 13.25 -10.12
N ALA A 65 1.69 12.91 -9.04
CA ALA A 65 1.43 11.70 -8.28
C ALA A 65 0.02 11.70 -7.67
N SER A 66 -0.40 12.85 -7.12
CA SER A 66 -1.75 13.03 -6.58
C SER A 66 -2.84 12.86 -7.65
N GLN A 67 -2.68 13.49 -8.82
CA GLN A 67 -3.61 13.37 -9.94
C GLN A 67 -3.68 11.94 -10.48
N SER A 68 -2.52 11.27 -10.59
CA SER A 68 -2.45 9.87 -11.02
C SER A 68 -3.19 8.94 -10.07
N ILE A 69 -3.08 9.16 -8.76
CA ILE A 69 -3.78 8.35 -7.75
C ILE A 69 -5.29 8.59 -7.81
N SER A 70 -5.72 9.86 -7.88
CA SER A 70 -7.14 10.22 -8.01
C SER A 70 -7.79 9.57 -9.24
N ILE A 71 -7.11 9.61 -10.38
CA ILE A 71 -7.55 8.97 -11.61
C ILE A 71 -7.62 7.45 -11.47
N ASN A 72 -6.62 6.81 -10.86
CA ASN A 72 -6.65 5.36 -10.62
C ASN A 72 -7.84 4.97 -9.74
N ILE A 73 -8.17 5.76 -8.72
CA ILE A 73 -9.33 5.51 -7.85
C ILE A 73 -10.63 5.63 -8.65
N ARG A 74 -10.79 6.69 -9.45
CA ARG A 74 -11.97 6.87 -10.33
C ARG A 74 -12.10 5.75 -11.36
N HIS A 75 -10.99 5.33 -11.94
CA HIS A 75 -10.95 4.18 -12.87
C HIS A 75 -11.36 2.88 -12.18
N SER A 76 -10.90 2.66 -10.95
CA SER A 76 -11.26 1.48 -10.15
C SER A 76 -12.75 1.45 -9.83
N ALA A 77 -13.33 2.61 -9.48
CA ALA A 77 -14.78 2.76 -9.29
C ALA A 77 -15.53 2.45 -10.59
N PHE A 78 -15.10 3.03 -11.72
CA PHE A 78 -15.71 2.79 -13.01
C PHE A 78 -15.69 1.30 -13.41
N ILE A 79 -14.53 0.64 -13.27
CA ILE A 79 -14.39 -0.78 -13.59
C ILE A 79 -15.27 -1.65 -12.66
N THR A 80 -15.42 -1.24 -11.41
CA THR A 80 -16.32 -1.90 -10.45
C THR A 80 -17.78 -1.80 -10.91
N ASP A 81 -18.18 -0.65 -11.44
CA ASP A 81 -19.55 -0.35 -11.87
C ASP A 81 -19.96 -1.12 -13.15
N ILE A 82 -19.01 -1.41 -14.05
CA ILE A 82 -19.24 -2.19 -15.29
C ILE A 82 -19.30 -3.71 -15.07
N ASN A 83 -19.13 -4.18 -13.83
CA ASN A 83 -19.43 -5.55 -13.41
C ASN A 83 -18.80 -6.66 -14.29
N ILE A 84 -17.50 -6.55 -14.57
CA ILE A 84 -16.78 -7.57 -15.33
C ILE A 84 -16.34 -8.68 -14.37
N ASP A 85 -16.55 -9.93 -14.77
CA ASP A 85 -16.14 -11.13 -14.02
C ASP A 85 -14.61 -11.19 -13.90
N ASN A 86 -14.09 -10.53 -12.88
CA ASN A 86 -12.70 -10.57 -12.45
C ASN A 86 -12.71 -10.58 -10.93
N GLU A 87 -11.98 -11.54 -10.35
CA GLU A 87 -11.91 -11.77 -8.91
C GLU A 87 -11.44 -10.52 -8.15
N ASP A 88 -10.43 -9.81 -8.66
CA ASP A 88 -9.94 -8.54 -8.08
C ASP A 88 -11.03 -7.45 -8.06
N LEU A 89 -11.85 -7.41 -9.10
CA LEU A 89 -12.92 -6.40 -9.25
C LEU A 89 -14.12 -6.73 -8.37
N ASN A 90 -14.41 -8.02 -8.17
CA ASN A 90 -15.44 -8.47 -7.25
C ASN A 90 -15.12 -8.06 -5.81
N ASP A 91 -13.86 -8.12 -5.43
CA ASP A 91 -13.40 -7.72 -4.11
C ASP A 91 -13.58 -6.20 -3.89
N LEU A 92 -13.29 -5.38 -4.92
CA LEU A 92 -13.50 -3.93 -4.88
C LEU A 92 -14.98 -3.52 -4.79
N LYS A 93 -15.93 -4.33 -5.29
CA LYS A 93 -17.37 -4.04 -5.17
C LYS A 93 -17.83 -3.86 -3.73
N ARG A 94 -17.17 -4.53 -2.79
CA ARG A 94 -17.47 -4.44 -1.35
C ARG A 94 -17.27 -3.03 -0.80
N LEU A 95 -16.43 -2.23 -1.46
CA LEU A 95 -16.15 -0.83 -1.11
C LEU A 95 -17.13 0.16 -1.75
N ARG A 96 -17.92 -0.29 -2.72
CA ARG A 96 -18.87 0.54 -3.48
C ARG A 96 -20.23 0.59 -2.79
N ASN A 97 -20.84 1.76 -2.72
CA ASN A 97 -22.21 1.94 -2.27
C ASN A 97 -22.98 2.91 -3.18
N TYR A 98 -23.93 2.38 -3.94
CA TYR A 98 -24.73 3.17 -4.88
C TYR A 98 -25.92 3.90 -4.23
N ASN A 99 -26.35 3.44 -3.06
CA ASN A 99 -27.54 3.96 -2.40
C ASN A 99 -27.22 5.17 -1.51
N ASP A 100 -26.00 5.21 -0.98
CA ASP A 100 -25.55 6.27 -0.09
C ASP A 100 -24.10 6.66 -0.38
N ILE A 101 -23.95 7.84 -0.97
CA ILE A 101 -22.67 8.45 -1.35
C ILE A 101 -21.82 8.79 -0.12
N GLU A 102 -22.42 9.04 1.06
CA GLU A 102 -21.68 9.36 2.28
C GLU A 102 -20.89 8.16 2.83
N ILE A 103 -21.23 6.96 2.38
CA ILE A 103 -20.56 5.73 2.78
C ILE A 103 -19.86 4.99 1.65
N ASP A 104 -19.93 5.52 0.43
CA ASP A 104 -19.18 5.00 -0.72
C ASP A 104 -17.69 5.28 -0.58
N PHE A 105 -16.86 4.24 -0.59
CA PHE A 105 -15.42 4.40 -0.37
C PHE A 105 -14.77 5.26 -1.43
N PHE A 106 -15.04 4.98 -2.72
CA PHE A 106 -14.36 5.62 -3.84
C PHE A 106 -14.68 7.12 -3.91
N HIS A 107 -15.92 7.51 -3.61
CA HIS A 107 -16.31 8.90 -3.52
C HIS A 107 -15.61 9.62 -2.36
N ASN A 108 -15.63 9.01 -1.17
CA ASN A 108 -15.12 9.66 0.03
C ASN A 108 -13.58 9.70 0.08
N ILE A 109 -12.87 8.71 -0.47
CA ILE A 109 -11.41 8.64 -0.43
C ILE A 109 -10.74 9.64 -1.38
N THR A 110 -11.44 10.10 -2.42
CA THR A 110 -10.97 11.18 -3.32
C THR A 110 -11.37 12.59 -2.87
N HIS A 111 -12.05 12.71 -1.73
CA HIS A 111 -12.61 13.99 -1.32
C HIS A 111 -11.53 14.97 -0.84
N VAL A 112 -11.70 16.26 -1.11
CA VAL A 112 -10.74 17.31 -0.67
C VAL A 112 -10.66 17.46 0.86
N GLN A 113 -11.68 16.99 1.57
CA GLN A 113 -11.75 17.07 3.03
C GLN A 113 -11.24 15.78 3.68
N ASN A 114 -10.12 15.88 4.40
CA ASN A 114 -9.47 14.76 5.09
C ASN A 114 -10.40 13.93 5.98
N HIS A 115 -11.35 14.56 6.66
CA HIS A 115 -12.31 13.85 7.51
C HIS A 115 -13.15 12.83 6.72
N ARG A 116 -13.53 13.12 5.48
CA ARG A 116 -14.25 12.16 4.63
C ARG A 116 -13.34 11.01 4.21
N CYS A 117 -12.09 11.31 3.85
CA CYS A 117 -11.09 10.29 3.54
C CYS A 117 -10.83 9.36 4.74
N TYR A 118 -10.69 9.90 5.95
CA TYR A 118 -10.47 9.08 7.16
C TYR A 118 -11.69 8.23 7.51
N ARG A 119 -12.91 8.72 7.29
CA ARG A 119 -14.12 7.89 7.42
C ARG A 119 -14.12 6.74 6.40
N ALA A 120 -13.72 7.00 5.16
CA ALA A 120 -13.58 5.95 4.14
C ALA A 120 -12.57 4.89 4.57
N LEU A 121 -11.41 5.29 5.10
CA LEU A 121 -10.40 4.37 5.63
C LEU A 121 -10.90 3.55 6.83
N LYS A 122 -11.60 4.17 7.79
CA LYS A 122 -12.24 3.47 8.92
C LYS A 122 -13.22 2.40 8.42
N ARG A 123 -14.02 2.74 7.41
CA ARG A 123 -14.97 1.80 6.81
C ARG A 123 -14.27 0.68 6.04
N PHE A 124 -13.24 1.01 5.27
CA PHE A 124 -12.38 0.02 4.60
C PHE A 124 -11.84 -1.00 5.61
N LYS A 125 -11.31 -0.53 6.75
CA LYS A 125 -10.81 -1.41 7.81
C LYS A 125 -11.88 -2.36 8.33
N ILE A 126 -13.09 -1.86 8.64
CA ILE A 126 -14.23 -2.70 9.07
C ILE A 126 -14.57 -3.76 8.01
N ILE A 127 -14.59 -3.37 6.73
CA ILE A 127 -14.90 -4.28 5.63
C ILE A 127 -13.82 -5.36 5.52
N ASN A 128 -12.54 -5.01 5.60
CA ASN A 128 -11.44 -5.98 5.60
C ASN A 128 -11.51 -6.95 6.77
N ASP A 129 -11.87 -6.47 7.96
CA ASP A 129 -11.95 -7.30 9.17
C ASP A 129 -13.10 -8.32 9.11
N GLN A 130 -14.15 -8.03 8.33
CA GLN A 130 -15.22 -9.00 8.04
C GLN A 130 -14.76 -10.07 7.05
N GLN A 131 -13.97 -9.67 6.04
CA GLN A 131 -13.44 -10.57 5.03
C GLN A 131 -12.17 -9.95 4.42
N SER A 132 -11.04 -10.64 4.48
CA SER A 132 -9.78 -10.12 3.93
C SER A 132 -9.89 -9.89 2.42
N PHE A 133 -9.29 -8.81 1.92
CA PHE A 133 -9.13 -8.59 0.48
C PHE A 133 -8.06 -9.52 -0.10
N HIS A 134 -8.18 -9.85 -1.39
CA HIS A 134 -7.17 -10.59 -2.13
C HIS A 134 -5.87 -9.78 -2.25
N VAL A 135 -4.73 -10.49 -2.22
CA VAL A 135 -3.38 -9.91 -2.32
C VAL A 135 -3.21 -9.04 -3.58
N THR A 136 -3.83 -9.45 -4.69
CA THR A 136 -3.84 -8.73 -5.96
C THR A 136 -4.62 -7.41 -5.86
N THR A 137 -5.81 -7.44 -5.26
CA THR A 137 -6.61 -6.24 -4.96
C THR A 137 -5.82 -5.26 -4.09
N ILE A 138 -5.18 -5.77 -3.04
CA ILE A 138 -4.37 -4.97 -2.13
C ILE A 138 -3.20 -4.32 -2.87
N ASN A 139 -2.41 -5.10 -3.60
CA ASN A 139 -1.21 -4.60 -4.28
C ASN A 139 -1.51 -3.56 -5.36
N ASN A 140 -2.55 -3.81 -6.15
CA ASN A 140 -2.82 -3.02 -7.36
C ASN A 140 -3.63 -1.76 -7.05
N TYR A 141 -4.47 -1.80 -5.99
CA TYR A 141 -5.44 -0.74 -5.74
C TYR A 141 -5.30 -0.15 -4.33
N LEU A 142 -5.47 -0.95 -3.29
CA LEU A 142 -5.66 -0.43 -1.93
C LEU A 142 -4.36 0.10 -1.31
N LEU A 143 -3.25 -0.60 -1.51
CA LEU A 143 -1.95 -0.21 -0.97
C LEU A 143 -1.47 1.14 -1.55
N PRO A 144 -1.49 1.39 -2.87
CA PRO A 144 -1.17 2.71 -3.42
C PRO A 144 -2.04 3.84 -2.84
N ILE A 145 -3.33 3.57 -2.62
CA ILE A 145 -4.28 4.54 -2.04
C ILE A 145 -3.88 4.85 -0.60
N VAL A 146 -3.72 3.85 0.27
CA VAL A 146 -3.33 4.09 1.68
C VAL A 146 -1.98 4.79 1.76
N CYS A 147 -1.02 4.39 0.92
CA CYS A 147 0.30 5.01 0.87
C CYS A 147 0.29 6.46 0.39
N SER A 148 -0.75 6.91 -0.33
CA SER A 148 -0.84 8.31 -0.78
C SER A 148 -1.02 9.26 0.39
N PHE A 149 -1.68 8.82 1.46
CA PHE A 149 -1.92 9.62 2.66
C PHE A 149 -0.65 9.77 3.51
N ILE A 150 0.34 8.88 3.39
CA ILE A 150 1.55 8.86 4.24
C ILE A 150 2.41 10.14 4.14
N ASN A 151 2.22 11.01 3.15
CA ASN A 151 3.01 12.26 3.06
C ASN A 151 2.28 13.50 3.57
N ASP A 152 1.02 13.38 3.99
CA ASP A 152 0.24 14.52 4.45
C ASP A 152 0.57 14.87 5.92
N VAL A 153 0.73 16.16 6.19
CA VAL A 153 1.19 16.69 7.50
C VAL A 153 0.20 16.42 8.64
N ILE A 154 -1.02 15.94 8.33
CA ILE A 154 -2.14 15.74 9.27
C ILE A 154 -2.57 14.28 9.24
N ASN A 155 -1.66 13.33 9.39
CA ASN A 155 -2.02 11.92 9.30
C ASN A 155 -2.70 11.40 10.58
N ASP A 156 -3.99 11.10 10.45
CA ASP A 156 -4.78 10.35 11.43
C ASP A 156 -4.22 8.92 11.56
N GLU A 157 -4.23 8.39 12.79
CA GLU A 157 -3.73 7.04 13.10
C GLU A 157 -4.34 5.95 12.23
N ILE A 158 -5.57 6.18 11.73
CA ILE A 158 -6.24 5.23 10.84
C ILE A 158 -5.42 4.89 9.59
N VAL A 159 -4.61 5.82 9.07
CA VAL A 159 -3.77 5.57 7.89
C VAL A 159 -2.76 4.46 8.18
N PHE A 160 -2.10 4.53 9.33
CA PHE A 160 -1.12 3.52 9.76
C PHE A 160 -1.80 2.20 10.12
N VAL A 161 -2.97 2.24 10.76
CA VAL A 161 -3.76 1.02 11.04
C VAL A 161 -4.16 0.30 9.75
N CYS A 162 -4.60 1.05 8.73
CA CYS A 162 -4.92 0.49 7.43
C CYS A 162 -3.67 -0.07 6.75
N LEU A 163 -2.54 0.65 6.81
CA LEU A 163 -1.27 0.18 6.26
C LEU A 163 -0.83 -1.14 6.90
N THR A 164 -0.84 -1.22 8.24
CA THR A 164 -0.50 -2.44 8.98
C THR A 164 -1.41 -3.59 8.54
N THR A 165 -2.72 -3.35 8.46
CA THR A 165 -3.71 -4.35 8.04
C THR A 165 -3.44 -4.87 6.63
N LEU A 166 -3.10 -3.99 5.68
CA LEU A 166 -2.76 -4.41 4.33
C LEU A 166 -1.44 -5.20 4.30
N CYS A 167 -0.43 -4.74 5.02
CA CYS A 167 0.87 -5.40 5.12
C CYS A 167 0.76 -6.80 5.75
N GLN A 168 -0.17 -7.05 6.67
CA GLN A 168 -0.38 -8.40 7.23
C GLN A 168 -0.80 -9.44 6.18
N ILE A 169 -1.39 -9.01 5.06
CA ILE A 169 -1.87 -9.90 3.99
C ILE A 169 -0.82 -10.01 2.86
N LEU A 170 0.12 -9.06 2.77
CA LEU A 170 1.08 -8.99 1.67
C LEU A 170 2.14 -10.10 1.74
N PRO A 171 2.58 -10.65 0.57
CA PRO A 171 3.73 -11.54 0.51
C PRO A 171 4.98 -10.85 1.05
N TRP A 172 5.86 -11.64 1.66
CA TRP A 172 7.07 -11.15 2.31
C TRP A 172 7.91 -10.21 1.43
N LEU A 173 8.12 -10.58 0.16
CA LEU A 173 8.95 -9.78 -0.75
C LEU A 173 8.41 -8.34 -0.88
N LYS A 174 7.09 -8.18 -0.90
CA LYS A 174 6.46 -6.87 -1.02
C LYS A 174 6.62 -6.06 0.26
N ASN A 175 6.37 -6.65 1.42
CA ASN A 175 6.58 -6.00 2.71
C ASN A 175 8.04 -5.58 2.90
N ASN A 176 8.99 -6.44 2.51
CA ASN A 176 10.41 -6.13 2.56
C ASN A 176 10.77 -4.95 1.64
N GLN A 177 10.24 -4.91 0.41
CA GLN A 177 10.42 -3.77 -0.49
C GLN A 177 9.90 -2.46 0.14
N LEU A 178 8.70 -2.50 0.76
CA LEU A 178 8.14 -1.34 1.45
C LEU A 178 9.03 -0.91 2.62
N PHE A 179 9.40 -1.86 3.49
CA PHE A 179 10.29 -1.62 4.63
C PHE A 179 11.60 -0.96 4.20
N ILE A 180 12.34 -1.55 3.25
CA ILE A 180 13.59 -0.98 2.74
C ILE A 180 13.37 0.43 2.20
N SER A 181 12.26 0.65 1.49
CA SER A 181 11.93 1.93 0.88
C SER A 181 11.74 3.05 1.91
N TYR A 182 10.94 2.80 2.97
CA TYR A 182 10.71 3.78 4.03
C TYR A 182 11.87 3.89 5.00
N PHE A 183 12.51 2.77 5.35
CA PHE A 183 13.70 2.75 6.19
C PHE A 183 14.86 3.54 5.57
N ARG A 184 15.07 3.42 4.25
CA ARG A 184 16.08 4.21 3.54
C ARG A 184 15.78 5.71 3.60
N GLN A 185 14.52 6.12 3.64
CA GLN A 185 14.18 7.53 3.81
C GLN A 185 14.60 8.05 5.19
N LEU A 186 14.40 7.26 6.24
CA LEU A 186 14.87 7.60 7.59
C LEU A 186 16.39 7.72 7.65
N THR A 187 17.13 6.82 6.99
CA THR A 187 18.60 6.80 7.09
C THR A 187 19.29 7.78 6.15
N THR A 188 18.76 8.00 4.95
CA THR A 188 19.43 8.80 3.90
C THR A 188 18.97 10.25 3.87
N ASN A 189 17.71 10.54 4.19
CA ASN A 189 17.12 11.89 4.07
C ASN A 189 17.05 12.64 5.42
N LYS A 190 17.88 12.27 6.39
CA LYS A 190 17.85 12.78 7.78
C LYS A 190 17.82 14.32 7.89
N ARG A 191 18.49 15.01 6.97
CA ARG A 191 18.65 16.48 6.97
C ARG A 191 17.63 17.22 6.09
N THR A 192 16.93 16.52 5.18
CA THR A 192 16.04 17.14 4.19
C THR A 192 14.57 17.05 4.58
N LEU A 193 14.19 16.10 5.44
CA LEU A 193 12.83 15.98 5.95
C LEU A 193 12.57 16.99 7.08
N ASN A 194 11.40 17.64 7.06
CA ASN A 194 10.93 18.43 8.19
C ASN A 194 10.41 17.53 9.33
N LEU A 195 10.15 18.09 10.50
CA LEU A 195 9.78 17.30 11.68
C LEU A 195 8.53 16.42 11.48
N SER A 196 7.49 16.94 10.84
CA SER A 196 6.25 16.18 10.61
C SER A 196 6.46 15.04 9.61
N GLN A 197 7.23 15.27 8.55
CA GLN A 197 7.61 14.22 7.60
C GLN A 197 8.45 13.13 8.27
N LYS A 198 9.38 13.52 9.14
CA LYS A 198 10.18 12.58 9.94
C LYS A 198 9.29 11.67 10.78
N GLN A 199 8.39 12.25 11.57
CA GLN A 199 7.42 11.50 12.37
C GLN A 199 6.58 10.57 11.51
N CYS A 200 6.15 11.02 10.34
CA CYS A 200 5.31 10.23 9.47
C CYS A 200 6.03 9.01 8.87
N VAL A 201 7.25 9.21 8.36
CA VAL A 201 8.08 8.11 7.85
C VAL A 201 8.43 7.12 8.97
N THR A 202 8.66 7.61 10.18
CA THR A 202 8.89 6.77 11.37
C THR A 202 7.68 5.90 11.69
N LYS A 203 6.49 6.51 11.84
CA LYS A 203 5.23 5.78 12.09
C LYS A 203 4.91 4.77 10.99
N THR A 204 5.14 5.15 9.74
CA THR A 204 5.02 4.26 8.58
C THR A 204 5.93 3.05 8.70
N THR A 205 7.20 3.29 9.04
CA THR A 205 8.19 2.23 9.19
C THR A 205 7.81 1.30 10.34
N SER A 206 7.35 1.84 11.47
CA SER A 206 6.83 1.04 12.59
C SER A 206 5.64 0.19 12.14
N ALA A 207 4.63 0.80 11.52
CA ALA A 207 3.42 0.12 11.06
C ALA A 207 3.71 -1.06 10.11
N ILE A 208 4.71 -0.91 9.23
CA ILE A 208 5.16 -2.00 8.35
C ILE A 208 5.86 -3.10 9.15
N ILE A 209 6.71 -2.74 10.13
CA ILE A 209 7.41 -3.70 11.01
C ILE A 209 6.41 -4.50 11.85
N ASP A 210 5.41 -3.82 12.42
CA ASP A 210 4.36 -4.40 13.26
C ASP A 210 3.48 -5.38 12.47
N ALA A 211 3.31 -5.13 11.17
CA ALA A 211 2.56 -6.00 10.28
C ALA A 211 3.32 -7.26 9.86
N PHE A 212 4.65 -7.32 10.04
CA PHE A 212 5.36 -8.55 9.77
C PHE A 212 4.90 -9.62 10.76
N HIS A 213 4.18 -10.61 10.25
CA HIS A 213 4.05 -11.89 10.94
C HIS A 213 4.80 -12.90 10.09
N PHE A 214 5.74 -13.61 10.69
CA PHE A 214 6.24 -14.83 10.07
C PHE A 214 5.08 -15.82 10.10
N GLN A 215 4.41 -15.97 8.96
CA GLN A 215 3.64 -17.18 8.70
C GLN A 215 4.66 -18.32 8.66
N LEU A 216 4.96 -18.87 9.83
CA LEU A 216 5.44 -20.23 9.92
C LEU A 216 4.16 -21.06 9.88
N ASP A 217 3.58 -21.18 8.68
CA ASP A 217 2.45 -22.07 8.48
C ASP A 217 2.97 -23.50 8.69
N PHE A 218 2.85 -24.01 9.91
CA PHE A 218 3.13 -25.40 10.28
C PHE A 218 2.06 -26.38 9.77
N ASN A 219 1.30 -26.01 8.74
CA ASN A 219 0.38 -26.92 8.10
C ASN A 219 1.19 -27.87 7.20
N GLU A 220 1.24 -29.14 7.59
CA GLU A 220 2.10 -30.23 7.11
C GLU A 220 2.03 -30.58 5.59
N ASN A 221 1.49 -29.73 4.71
CA ASN A 221 1.23 -30.09 3.31
C ASN A 221 1.74 -29.10 2.24
N LYS A 222 2.77 -28.29 2.50
CA LYS A 222 3.44 -27.50 1.43
C LYS A 222 4.96 -27.52 1.54
N ALA A 223 5.57 -28.58 1.02
CA ALA A 223 7.03 -28.75 0.95
C ALA A 223 7.77 -27.69 0.11
N GLU A 224 7.06 -26.88 -0.69
CA GLU A 224 7.66 -25.83 -1.52
C GLU A 224 7.69 -24.43 -0.88
N THR A 225 6.89 -24.17 0.17
CA THR A 225 6.78 -22.84 0.81
C THR A 225 7.79 -22.65 1.95
N GLN A 226 8.24 -23.73 2.59
CA GLN A 226 9.12 -23.69 3.76
C GLN A 226 10.51 -23.10 3.48
N GLN A 227 11.06 -23.31 2.28
CA GLN A 227 12.41 -22.83 1.95
C GLN A 227 12.45 -21.32 1.65
N SER A 228 11.39 -20.76 1.03
CA SER A 228 11.26 -19.31 0.85
C SER A 228 11.03 -18.62 2.18
N ASP A 229 10.25 -19.22 3.08
CA ASP A 229 9.85 -18.62 4.34
C ASP A 229 11.00 -18.62 5.36
N GLU A 230 11.83 -19.68 5.42
CA GLU A 230 13.06 -19.66 6.20
C GLU A 230 14.09 -18.64 5.71
N LEU A 231 14.28 -18.55 4.38
CA LEU A 231 15.20 -17.59 3.78
C LEU A 231 14.72 -16.14 4.04
N SER A 232 13.40 -15.93 4.01
CA SER A 232 12.74 -14.68 4.36
C SER A 232 12.98 -14.29 5.82
N GLY A 233 12.89 -15.28 6.74
CA GLY A 233 13.16 -15.13 8.17
C GLY A 233 14.60 -14.72 8.47
N ARG A 234 15.57 -15.42 7.89
CA ARG A 234 17.00 -15.10 8.06
C ARG A 234 17.35 -13.73 7.47
N THR A 235 16.78 -13.39 6.32
CA THR A 235 17.01 -12.09 5.68
C THR A 235 16.41 -10.94 6.49
N MET A 236 15.18 -11.13 7.00
CA MET A 236 14.53 -10.13 7.84
C MET A 236 15.26 -9.93 9.17
N ARG A 237 15.75 -10.99 9.82
CA ARG A 237 16.55 -10.85 11.05
C ARG A 237 17.81 -10.02 10.79
N LYS A 238 18.51 -10.25 9.68
CA LYS A 238 19.67 -9.43 9.29
C LYS A 238 19.26 -7.97 9.04
N LEU A 239 18.17 -7.74 8.33
CA LEU A 239 17.66 -6.39 8.05
C LEU A 239 17.23 -5.65 9.32
N LEU A 240 16.54 -6.32 10.24
CA LEU A 240 16.16 -5.76 11.54
C LEU A 240 17.38 -5.44 12.40
N MET A 241 18.42 -6.28 12.38
CA MET A 241 19.68 -5.99 13.08
C MET A 241 20.42 -4.79 12.48
N ILE A 242 20.47 -4.69 11.15
CA ILE A 242 21.02 -3.51 10.45
C ILE A 242 20.18 -2.26 10.77
N ALA A 243 18.87 -2.41 10.81
CA ALA A 243 17.98 -1.32 11.15
C ALA A 243 18.22 -0.87 12.60
N PHE A 244 18.29 -1.82 13.53
CA PHE A 244 18.59 -1.59 14.93
C PHE A 244 19.91 -0.84 15.13
N SER A 245 21.00 -1.25 14.45
CA SER A 245 22.29 -0.56 14.55
C SER A 245 22.22 0.87 14.01
N HIS A 246 21.57 1.09 12.87
CA HIS A 246 21.43 2.44 12.31
C HIS A 246 20.46 3.34 13.10
N ILE A 247 19.51 2.75 13.83
CA ILE A 247 18.59 3.47 14.71
C ILE A 247 19.29 3.89 16.01
N GLN A 248 20.19 3.08 16.56
CA GLN A 248 21.01 3.48 17.70
C GLN A 248 21.92 4.68 17.39
N GLU A 249 22.30 4.87 16.13
CA GLU A 249 23.09 6.03 15.67
C GLU A 249 22.23 7.28 15.38
N LEU A 250 20.90 7.25 15.60
CA LEU A 250 19.96 8.32 15.25
C LEU A 250 19.67 9.32 16.40
N ASP A 251 20.58 9.47 17.36
CA ASP A 251 20.42 10.04 18.73
C ASP A 251 19.67 11.38 18.96
N ASP A 252 19.19 12.11 17.94
CA ASP A 252 18.38 13.33 18.12
C ASP A 252 17.05 13.33 17.33
N PHE A 253 16.65 12.18 16.77
CA PHE A 253 15.49 12.11 15.89
C PHE A 253 14.21 11.77 16.66
N ILE A 254 13.34 12.78 16.79
CA ILE A 254 12.00 12.65 17.37
C ILE A 254 11.30 11.39 16.81
N HIS A 255 11.06 10.42 17.71
CA HIS A 255 10.31 9.15 17.55
C HIS A 255 11.05 7.91 17.02
N SER A 256 12.40 7.87 16.99
CA SER A 256 13.11 6.59 16.75
C SER A 256 12.71 5.47 17.70
N ASP A 257 12.20 5.80 18.90
CA ASP A 257 11.70 4.87 19.92
C ASP A 257 10.59 3.94 19.42
N GLU A 258 9.67 4.41 18.57
CA GLU A 258 8.57 3.59 18.04
C GLU A 258 9.11 2.49 17.11
N VAL A 259 9.95 2.88 16.16
CA VAL A 259 10.60 1.92 15.24
C VAL A 259 11.52 0.99 16.02
N PHE A 260 12.27 1.51 16.99
CA PHE A 260 13.13 0.72 17.86
C PHE A 260 12.32 -0.32 18.64
N LYS A 261 11.20 0.08 19.23
CA LYS A 261 10.29 -0.81 19.96
C LYS A 261 9.70 -1.88 19.05
N ALA A 262 9.22 -1.50 17.86
CA ALA A 262 8.70 -2.44 16.86
C ALA A 262 9.78 -3.46 16.43
N VAL A 263 11.01 -3.00 16.15
CA VAL A 263 12.15 -3.88 15.84
C VAL A 263 12.44 -4.84 17.00
N GLN A 264 12.47 -4.33 18.24
CA GLN A 264 12.73 -5.15 19.43
C GLN A 264 11.65 -6.21 19.67
N GLU A 265 10.38 -5.83 19.57
CA GLU A 265 9.25 -6.75 19.71
C GLU A 265 9.31 -7.85 18.66
N GLN A 266 9.66 -7.49 17.42
CA GLN A 266 9.80 -8.47 16.35
C GLN A 266 11.00 -9.41 16.55
N LEU A 267 12.14 -8.90 17.02
CA LEU A 267 13.30 -9.73 17.36
C LEU A 267 13.00 -10.69 18.52
N LYS A 268 12.20 -10.26 19.51
CA LYS A 268 11.74 -11.13 20.62
C LYS A 268 10.83 -12.23 20.12
N TYR A 269 9.86 -11.90 19.26
CA TYR A 269 8.95 -12.88 18.65
C TYR A 269 9.75 -13.97 17.91
N GLN A 270 10.71 -13.58 17.07
CA GLN A 270 11.58 -14.53 16.37
C GLN A 270 12.38 -15.45 17.30
N LYS A 271 12.89 -14.93 18.42
CA LYS A 271 13.66 -15.74 19.37
C LYS A 271 12.78 -16.82 20.01
N ASN A 272 11.61 -16.43 20.52
CA ASN A 272 10.68 -17.35 21.15
C ASN A 272 10.24 -18.48 20.21
N THR A 273 10.01 -18.17 18.93
CA THR A 273 9.61 -19.19 17.95
C THR A 273 10.74 -20.18 17.63
N ASN A 274 11.99 -19.72 17.56
CA ASN A 274 13.14 -20.61 17.38
C ASN A 274 13.34 -21.53 18.58
N ASP A 275 13.16 -21.02 19.80
CA ASP A 275 13.29 -21.80 21.03
C ASP A 275 12.20 -22.89 21.09
N TYR A 276 10.96 -22.58 20.68
CA TYR A 276 9.86 -23.55 20.56
C TYR A 276 10.15 -24.65 19.52
N LEU A 277 10.69 -24.29 18.36
CA LEU A 277 11.06 -25.25 17.31
C LEU A 277 12.18 -26.20 17.73
N GLN A 278 13.17 -25.69 18.47
CA GLN A 278 14.23 -26.52 19.03
C GLN A 278 13.69 -27.50 20.08
N GLN A 279 12.67 -27.11 20.86
CA GLN A 279 12.03 -28.02 21.82
C GLN A 279 11.24 -29.14 21.14
N LEU A 280 10.51 -28.84 20.05
CA LEU A 280 9.79 -29.84 19.27
C LEU A 280 10.71 -30.86 18.58
N ASN A 281 11.87 -30.42 18.08
CA ASN A 281 12.85 -31.31 17.43
C ASN A 281 13.63 -32.21 18.40
N ASN A 282 13.53 -31.96 19.71
CA ASN A 282 14.20 -32.72 20.77
C ASN A 282 13.25 -33.70 21.51
N LEU A 283 11.99 -33.80 21.09
CA LEU A 283 10.98 -34.76 21.55
C LEU A 283 10.84 -35.91 20.53
#